data_AF-A0A1Q7F637-F1
#
_entry.id   AF-A0A1Q7F637-F1
#
_cell.length_a   1.000
_cell.length_b   1.000
_cell.length_c   1.000
_cell.angle_alpha   90.00
_cell.angle_beta   90.00
_cell.angle_gamma   90.00
#
_symmetry.space_group_name_H-M   'P 1'
#
loop_
_entity.id
_entity.type
_entity.pdbx_description
1 polymer ?
#
loop_
_entity_poly.entity_id
_entity_poly.type
_entity_poly.pdbx_seq_one_letter_code
_entity_poly.pdbx_strand_id
1 'polypeptide(L)'
;MLPVRIWGVDTNALPFMQLATVRNISSSGAVVQGIRRRIQPGEVLEVQSGDDKAQFKVVWVGRTGTSREGEIGLETLPAEPCLWDHDLSRYSELVGTG
;
A
#
# COMPACT_ATOMS: atom_id res chain seq x y z
N MET A 1 9.54 1.47 8.56
CA MET A 1 9.12 1.04 7.22
C MET A 1 8.46 -0.33 7.35
N LEU A 2 7.16 -0.44 7.04
CA LEU A 2 6.36 -1.64 7.30
C LEU A 2 6.28 -2.51 6.04
N PRO A 3 6.75 -3.77 6.06
CA PRO A 3 6.66 -4.65 4.90
C PRO A 3 5.23 -5.12 4.68
N VAL A 4 4.76 -5.05 3.44
CA VAL A 4 3.44 -5.52 3.03
C VAL A 4 3.53 -6.44 1.83
N ARG A 5 2.55 -7.33 1.68
CA ARG A 5 2.34 -8.07 0.43
C ARG A 5 1.16 -7.45 -0.31
N ILE A 6 1.30 -7.35 -1.63
CA ILE A 6 0.28 -6.78 -2.51
C ILE A 6 -0.12 -7.82 -3.53
N TRP A 7 -1.42 -8.00 -3.71
CA TRP A 7 -2.03 -8.73 -4.82
C TRP A 7 -2.89 -7.80 -5.66
N GLY A 8 -2.89 -8.05 -6.96
CA GLY A 8 -3.74 -7.34 -7.89
C GLY A 8 -3.55 -7.84 -9.31
N VAL A 9 -4.13 -7.10 -10.24
CA VAL A 9 -3.99 -7.33 -11.68
C VAL A 9 -3.24 -6.13 -12.26
N ASP A 10 -2.23 -6.40 -13.09
CA ASP A 10 -1.46 -5.36 -13.75
C ASP A 10 -2.18 -4.83 -15.01
N THR A 11 -1.59 -3.82 -15.66
CA THR A 11 -2.16 -3.25 -16.90
C THR A 11 -2.25 -4.22 -18.08
N ASN A 12 -1.62 -5.39 -18.01
CA ASN A 12 -1.68 -6.43 -19.04
C ASN A 12 -2.70 -7.52 -18.68
N ALA A 13 -3.57 -7.28 -17.70
CA ALA A 13 -4.49 -8.25 -17.15
C ALA A 13 -3.81 -9.49 -16.52
N LEU A 14 -2.55 -9.35 -16.08
CA LEU A 14 -1.82 -10.43 -15.42
C LEU A 14 -1.94 -10.30 -13.90
N PRO A 15 -2.38 -11.37 -13.19
CA PRO A 15 -2.37 -11.37 -11.74
C PRO A 15 -0.92 -11.33 -11.24
N PHE A 16 -0.68 -10.57 -10.19
CA PHE A 16 0.63 -10.51 -9.56
C PHE A 16 0.51 -10.56 -8.04
N MET A 17 1.60 -11.02 -7.44
CA MET A 17 1.91 -10.80 -6.04
C MET A 17 3.29 -10.17 -5.95
N GLN A 18 3.47 -9.18 -5.09
CA GLN A 18 4.81 -8.67 -4.77
C GLN A 18 4.91 -8.20 -3.31
N LEU A 19 6.15 -8.19 -2.82
CA LEU A 19 6.50 -7.52 -1.58
C LEU A 19 6.75 -6.04 -1.85
N ALA A 20 6.25 -5.20 -0.95
CA ALA A 20 6.40 -3.76 -0.99
C ALA A 20 6.55 -3.21 0.43
N THR A 21 6.70 -1.89 0.55
CA THR A 21 6.90 -1.26 1.85
C THR A 21 6.08 0.00 1.98
N VAL A 22 5.38 0.12 3.10
CA VAL A 22 4.61 1.32 3.41
C VAL A 22 5.57 2.43 3.83
N ARG A 23 5.50 3.55 3.10
CA ARG A 23 6.26 4.79 3.33
C ARG A 23 5.54 5.70 4.32
N ASN A 24 4.22 5.82 4.20
CA ASN A 24 3.40 6.68 5.04
C ASN A 24 1.99 6.07 5.19
N ILE A 25 1.38 6.27 6.35
CA ILE A 25 0.03 5.80 6.70
C ILE A 25 -0.76 7.00 7.18
N SER A 26 -2.04 7.03 6.82
CA SER A 26 -3.04 7.98 7.31
C SER A 26 -4.32 7.23 7.66
N SER A 27 -5.26 7.90 8.30
CA SER A 27 -6.58 7.33 8.62
C SER A 27 -7.39 6.94 7.37
N SER A 28 -7.07 7.50 6.19
CA SER A 28 -7.82 7.26 4.95
C SER A 28 -7.05 6.47 3.90
N GLY A 29 -5.81 6.04 4.18
CA GLY A 29 -4.99 5.39 3.17
C GLY A 29 -3.51 5.36 3.48
N ALA A 30 -2.70 4.94 2.50
CA ALA A 30 -1.27 4.75 2.66
C ALA A 30 -0.50 5.07 1.37
N VAL A 31 0.79 5.40 1.53
CA VAL A 31 1.75 5.46 0.41
C VAL A 31 2.62 4.23 0.48
N VAL A 32 2.65 3.46 -0.60
CA VAL A 32 3.49 2.26 -0.72
C VAL A 32 4.56 2.49 -1.76
N GLN A 33 5.77 2.02 -1.49
CA GLN A 33 6.92 2.10 -2.41
C GLN A 33 7.48 0.72 -2.73
N GLY A 34 8.32 0.66 -3.76
CA GLY A 34 8.93 -0.58 -4.25
C GLY A 34 8.04 -1.33 -5.25
N ILE A 35 7.04 -0.65 -5.81
CA ILE A 35 6.13 -1.22 -6.80
C ILE A 35 6.85 -1.35 -8.13
N ARG A 36 6.99 -2.59 -8.62
CA ARG A 36 7.63 -2.88 -9.92
C ARG A 36 6.63 -3.16 -11.03
N ARG A 37 5.40 -3.53 -10.66
CA ARG A 37 4.31 -3.80 -11.60
C ARG A 37 3.69 -2.50 -12.08
N ARG A 38 3.28 -2.47 -13.35
CA ARG A 38 2.52 -1.34 -13.88
C ARG A 38 1.09 -1.48 -13.41
N ILE A 39 0.65 -0.50 -12.64
CA ILE A 39 -0.71 -0.42 -12.08
C ILE A 39 -1.31 0.90 -12.56
N GLN A 40 -2.63 0.97 -12.70
CA GLN A 40 -3.33 2.19 -13.05
C GLN A 40 -4.10 2.77 -11.85
N PRO A 41 -4.24 4.10 -11.76
CA PRO A 41 -5.21 4.71 -10.86
C PRO A 41 -6.61 4.16 -11.14
N GLY A 42 -7.37 3.87 -10.09
CA GLY A 42 -8.69 3.26 -10.15
C GLY A 42 -8.70 1.76 -9.81
N GLU A 43 -7.58 1.07 -9.99
CA GLU A 43 -7.44 -0.35 -9.66
C GLU A 43 -7.59 -0.61 -8.16
N VAL A 44 -8.15 -1.77 -7.82
CA VAL A 44 -8.25 -2.23 -6.43
C VAL A 44 -7.19 -3.30 -6.19
N LEU A 45 -6.42 -3.12 -5.12
CA LEU A 45 -5.37 -4.04 -4.69
C LEU A 45 -5.71 -4.60 -3.31
N GLU A 46 -5.40 -5.87 -3.10
CA GLU A 46 -5.38 -6.44 -1.75
C GLU A 46 -4.01 -6.21 -1.13
N VAL A 47 -3.98 -5.67 0.08
CA VAL A 47 -2.76 -5.41 0.85
C VAL A 47 -2.82 -6.22 2.14
N GLN A 48 -1.75 -6.98 2.41
CA GLN A 48 -1.55 -7.70 3.67
C GLN A 48 -0.42 -7.07 4.48
N SER A 49 -0.70 -6.80 5.75
CA SER A 49 0.31 -6.50 6.78
C SER A 49 0.19 -7.52 7.90
N GLY A 50 1.26 -8.28 8.16
CA GLY A 50 1.19 -9.40 9.11
C GLY A 50 0.09 -10.41 8.74
N ASP A 51 -0.86 -10.62 9.64
CA ASP A 51 -2.00 -11.52 9.47
C ASP A 51 -3.25 -10.80 8.90
N ASP A 52 -3.25 -9.46 8.92
CA ASP A 52 -4.39 -8.65 8.49
C ASP A 52 -4.33 -8.35 6.99
N LYS A 53 -5.51 -8.31 6.36
CA LYS A 53 -5.69 -8.01 4.93
C LYS A 53 -6.85 -7.06 4.71
N ALA A 54 -6.70 -6.15 3.76
CA ALA A 54 -7.78 -5.27 3.32
C ALA A 54 -7.58 -4.83 1.87
N GLN A 55 -8.68 -4.40 1.25
CA GLN A 55 -8.68 -3.85 -0.09
C GLN A 55 -8.48 -2.33 -0.10
N PHE A 56 -7.67 -1.86 -1.04
CA PHE A 56 -7.40 -0.44 -1.24
C PHE A 56 -7.53 -0.06 -2.70
N LYS A 57 -8.05 1.14 -2.95
CA LYS A 57 -8.08 1.73 -4.29
C LYS A 57 -6.79 2.49 -4.55
N VAL A 58 -6.20 2.28 -5.72
CA VAL A 58 -5.08 3.08 -6.20
C VAL A 58 -5.60 4.44 -6.64
N VAL A 59 -5.16 5.51 -5.98
CA VAL A 59 -5.57 6.89 -6.32
C VAL A 59 -4.55 7.62 -7.18
N TRP A 60 -3.28 7.24 -7.11
CA TRP A 60 -2.23 7.76 -7.98
C TRP A 60 -1.05 6.79 -8.09
N VAL A 61 -0.28 6.92 -9.17
CA VAL A 61 0.95 6.15 -9.42
C VAL A 61 2.08 7.11 -9.73
N GLY A 62 3.23 6.90 -9.10
CA GLY A 62 4.42 7.73 -9.28
C GLY A 62 5.00 7.57 -10.68
N ARG A 63 5.36 8.70 -11.29
CA ARG A 63 5.87 8.72 -12.66
C ARG A 63 7.31 8.23 -12.71
N THR A 64 7.63 7.42 -13.73
CA THR A 64 9.00 7.01 -14.06
C THR A 64 9.91 8.23 -14.26
N GLY A 65 11.14 8.16 -13.75
CA GLY A 65 12.11 9.26 -13.80
C GLY A 65 11.88 10.37 -12.76
N THR A 66 10.96 10.17 -11.81
CA THR A 66 10.72 11.10 -10.70
C THR A 66 11.14 10.49 -9.37
N SER A 67 11.26 11.32 -8.32
CA SER A 67 11.55 10.84 -6.96
C SER A 67 10.46 9.93 -6.36
N ARG A 68 9.31 9.80 -7.04
CA ARG A 68 8.20 8.92 -6.65
C ARG A 68 8.10 7.69 -7.53
N GLU A 69 9.07 7.43 -8.40
CA GLU A 69 9.05 6.23 -9.22
C GLU A 69 8.92 4.97 -8.35
N GLY A 70 8.00 4.08 -8.73
CA GLY A 70 7.70 2.88 -7.95
C GLY A 70 6.88 3.13 -6.69
N GLU A 71 6.31 4.32 -6.52
CA GLU A 71 5.34 4.62 -5.46
C GLU A 71 3.91 4.60 -5.98
N ILE A 72 2.98 4.21 -5.11
CA ILE A 72 1.54 4.31 -5.32
C ILE A 72 0.86 4.91 -4.10
N GLY A 73 -0.18 5.69 -4.34
CA GLY A 73 -1.12 6.14 -3.31
C GLY A 73 -2.30 5.19 -3.24
N LEU A 74 -2.61 4.73 -2.05
CA LEU A 74 -3.73 3.86 -1.73
C LEU A 74 -4.74 4.59 -0.86
N GLU A 75 -6.02 4.40 -1.13
CA GLU A 75 -7.14 4.90 -0.35
C GLU A 75 -7.97 3.72 0.17
N THR A 76 -8.34 3.76 1.44
CA THR A 76 -9.17 2.73 2.10
C THR A 76 -10.56 2.72 1.48
N LEU A 77 -11.11 1.54 1.22
CA LEU A 77 -12.48 1.43 0.74
C LEU A 77 -13.48 1.59 1.90
N PRO A 78 -14.65 2.24 1.71
CA PRO A 78 -15.60 2.52 2.79
C PRO A 78 -16.14 1.28 3.53
N ALA A 79 -16.09 0.11 2.90
CA ALA A 79 -16.61 -1.15 3.43
C ALA A 79 -15.53 -2.01 4.12
N GLU A 80 -14.26 -1.62 4.05
CA GLU A 80 -13.15 -2.42 4.58
C GLU A 80 -12.81 -2.01 6.02
N PRO A 81 -12.54 -2.96 6.92
CA PRO A 81 -11.99 -2.64 8.23
C PRO A 81 -10.65 -1.91 8.04
N CYS A 82 -10.37 -0.89 8.86
CA CYS A 82 -9.15 -0.12 8.73
C CYS A 82 -7.94 -1.01 9.06
N LEU A 83 -7.25 -1.49 8.02
CA LEU A 83 -6.04 -2.33 8.13
C LEU A 83 -4.99 -1.73 9.07
N TRP A 84 -4.93 -0.40 9.10
CA TRP A 84 -3.88 0.34 9.79
C TRP A 84 -4.15 0.57 11.27
N ASP A 85 -5.39 0.35 11.76
CA ASP A 85 -5.74 0.66 13.14
C ASP A 85 -4.95 -0.19 14.15
N HIS A 86 -4.65 -1.44 13.82
CA HIS A 86 -3.81 -2.30 14.65
C HIS A 86 -2.31 -1.99 14.50
N ASP A 87 -1.84 -1.64 13.30
CA ASP A 87 -0.42 -1.41 13.03
C ASP A 87 0.09 -0.04 13.52
N LEU A 88 -0.77 0.97 13.59
CA LEU A 88 -0.42 2.29 14.15
C LEU A 88 -0.03 2.20 15.64
N SER A 89 -0.62 1.26 16.38
CA SER A 89 -0.24 1.01 17.78
C SER A 89 1.20 0.48 17.88
N ARG A 90 1.61 -0.42 16.99
CA ARG A 90 2.98 -0.98 16.93
C ARG A 90 4.01 -0.03 16.31
N TYR A 91 3.61 0.82 15.37
CA TYR A 91 4.50 1.83 14.80
C TYR A 91 4.84 2.93 15.82
N SER A 92 3.92 3.27 16.73
CA SER A 92 4.17 4.25 17.79
C SER A 92 5.24 3.79 18.79
N GLU A 93 5.36 2.49 19.05
CA GLU A 93 6.38 1.93 19.94
C GLU A 93 7.78 1.91 19.31
N LEU A 94 7.88 1.83 17.98
CA LEU A 94 9.17 1.79 17.26
C LEU A 94 9.76 3.19 16.97
N VAL A 95 8.97 4.26 17.14
CA VAL A 95 9.42 5.66 16.93
C VAL A 95 9.66 6.38 18.27
N GLY A 96 9.40 5.71 19.40
CA GLY A 96 9.48 6.26 20.76
C GLY A 96 10.75 5.97 21.55
N THR A 97 11.85 5.53 20.93
CA THR A 97 13.16 5.41 21.58
C THR A 97 14.20 6.27 20.86
N GLY A 98 14.15 7.57 21.14
CA GLY A 98 15.22 8.53 20.87
C GLY A 98 15.58 9.26 22.15
#